data_AF-A0A3D4VP35-F1
#
_entry.id   AF-A0A3D4VP35-F1
#
_cell.length_a   1.000
_cell.length_b   1.000
_cell.length_c   1.000
_cell.angle_alpha   90.00
_cell.angle_beta   90.00
_cell.angle_gamma   90.00
#
_symmetry.space_group_name_H-M   'P 1'
#
loop_
_entity.id
_entity.type
_entity.pdbx_description
1 polymer ?
#
loop_
_entity_poly.entity_id
_entity_poly.type
_entity_poly.pdbx_seq_one_letter_code
_entity_poly.pdbx_strand_id
1 'polypeptide(L)'
;MMQAIYDMIQAFRLKKGWDQSDDPNVLAKSISVEAAELLECFLEDEYKLEDVKGELADVLMVALTLAMDLNLDVKELIETKLLEVDRKYADK
;
A
#
# COMPACT_ATOMS: atom_id res chain seq x y z
N MET A 1 -11.71 -10.77 -5.37
CA MET A 1 -10.74 -9.90 -6.08
C MET A 1 -9.55 -9.59 -5.19
N MET A 2 -9.74 -9.05 -3.97
CA MET A 2 -8.63 -8.80 -3.03
C MET A 2 -7.83 -10.07 -2.66
N GLN A 3 -8.53 -11.18 -2.40
CA GLN A 3 -7.85 -12.45 -2.10
C GLN A 3 -6.86 -12.88 -3.20
N ALA A 4 -7.23 -12.71 -4.48
CA ALA A 4 -6.34 -13.06 -5.58
C ALA A 4 -5.07 -12.19 -5.61
N ILE A 5 -5.17 -10.92 -5.20
CA ILE A 5 -4.02 -10.02 -5.09
C ILE A 5 -3.11 -10.46 -3.94
N TYR A 6 -3.69 -10.78 -2.76
CA TYR A 6 -2.92 -11.32 -1.63
C TYR A 6 -2.23 -12.63 -1.98
N ASP A 7 -2.92 -13.54 -2.66
CA ASP A 7 -2.32 -14.82 -3.08
C ASP A 7 -1.14 -14.59 -4.04
N MET A 8 -1.27 -13.64 -4.98
CA MET A 8 -0.18 -13.26 -5.90
C MET A 8 1.02 -12.67 -5.15
N ILE A 9 0.79 -11.75 -4.22
CA ILE A 9 1.84 -11.13 -3.39
C ILE A 9 2.53 -12.19 -2.54
N GLN A 10 1.76 -13.02 -1.82
CA GLN A 10 2.30 -14.04 -0.93
C GLN A 10 3.09 -15.11 -1.69
N ALA A 11 2.59 -15.55 -2.85
CA ALA A 11 3.33 -16.49 -3.69
C ALA A 11 4.68 -15.91 -4.15
N PHE A 12 4.73 -14.62 -4.46
CA PHE A 12 5.97 -13.95 -4.82
C PHE A 12 6.92 -13.81 -3.62
N ARG A 13 6.41 -13.40 -2.44
CA ARG A 13 7.20 -13.30 -1.20
C ARG A 13 7.83 -14.64 -0.82
N LEU A 14 7.05 -15.72 -0.86
CA LEU A 14 7.54 -17.09 -0.62
C LEU A 14 8.64 -17.49 -1.61
N LYS A 15 8.45 -17.19 -2.91
CA LYS A 15 9.45 -17.45 -3.95
C LYS A 15 10.76 -16.69 -3.70
N LYS A 16 10.69 -15.50 -3.09
CA LYS A 16 11.85 -14.66 -2.78
C LYS A 16 12.42 -14.90 -1.38
N GLY A 17 11.72 -15.66 -0.53
CA GLY A 17 12.08 -15.88 0.87
C GLY A 17 11.85 -14.66 1.77
N TRP A 18 11.04 -13.69 1.33
CA TRP A 18 10.80 -12.44 2.06
C TRP A 18 9.82 -12.61 3.21
N ASP A 19 8.97 -13.64 3.16
CA ASP A 19 8.06 -14.02 4.24
C ASP A 19 8.78 -14.36 5.56
N GLN A 20 10.09 -14.61 5.51
CA GLN A 20 10.92 -14.91 6.68
C GLN A 20 11.63 -13.67 7.26
N SER A 21 11.79 -12.60 6.45
CA SER A 21 12.54 -11.39 6.81
C SER A 21 11.65 -10.19 7.04
N ASP A 22 10.48 -10.15 6.42
CA ASP A 22 9.53 -9.06 6.58
C ASP A 22 8.89 -9.15 7.97
N ASP A 23 8.97 -8.06 8.71
CA ASP A 23 8.15 -7.84 9.91
C ASP A 23 7.34 -6.54 9.76
N PRO A 24 6.24 -6.37 10.50
CA PRO A 24 5.38 -5.19 10.38
C PRO A 24 6.10 -3.84 10.50
N ASN A 25 7.18 -3.75 11.29
CA ASN A 25 7.96 -2.51 11.42
C ASN A 25 8.80 -2.22 10.18
N VAL A 26 9.33 -3.27 9.53
CA VAL A 26 10.05 -3.12 8.26
C VAL A 26 9.08 -2.68 7.18
N LEU A 27 7.93 -3.35 7.05
CA LEU A 27 6.90 -3.00 6.07
C LEU A 27 6.40 -1.56 6.26
N ALA A 28 6.16 -1.12 7.50
CA ALA A 28 5.76 0.27 7.77
C ALA A 28 6.81 1.31 7.32
N LYS A 29 8.11 0.99 7.46
CA LYS A 29 9.18 1.86 6.95
C LYS A 29 9.24 1.85 5.43
N SER A 30 9.11 0.67 4.82
CA SER A 30 9.07 0.52 3.36
C SER A 30 7.94 1.36 2.76
N ILE A 31 6.72 1.34 3.34
CA ILE A 31 5.62 2.21 2.88
C ILE A 31 6.03 3.69 2.82
N SER A 32 6.80 4.16 3.81
CA SER A 32 7.28 5.56 3.81
C SER A 32 8.32 5.84 2.73
N VAL A 33 9.11 4.85 2.33
CA VAL A 33 10.10 4.96 1.25
C VAL A 33 9.38 4.99 -0.10
N GLU A 34 8.53 4.00 -0.39
CA GLU A 34 7.78 3.95 -1.65
C GLU A 34 6.86 5.18 -1.82
N ALA A 35 6.29 5.68 -0.73
CA ALA A 35 5.48 6.91 -0.77
C ALA A 35 6.31 8.16 -1.11
N ALA A 36 7.59 8.18 -0.73
CA ALA A 36 8.51 9.25 -1.11
C ALA A 36 8.90 9.14 -2.59
N GLU A 37 9.16 7.92 -3.10
CA GLU A 37 9.44 7.69 -4.52
C GLU A 37 8.22 8.02 -5.40
N LEU A 38 7.01 7.69 -4.94
CA LEU A 38 5.77 8.14 -5.59
C LEU A 38 5.66 9.67 -5.60
N LEU A 39 6.07 10.36 -4.52
CA LEU A 39 6.08 11.82 -4.49
C LEU A 39 7.10 12.40 -5.48
N GLU A 40 8.27 11.76 -5.64
CA GLU A 40 9.30 12.18 -6.60
C GLU A 40 8.76 12.25 -8.04
N CYS A 41 7.81 11.38 -8.41
CA CYS A 41 7.12 11.43 -9.70
C CYS A 41 6.36 12.74 -9.97
N PHE A 42 6.05 13.53 -8.94
CA PHE A 42 5.26 14.75 -9.01
C PHE A 42 6.04 16.02 -8.59
N LEU A 43 7.36 15.93 -8.37
CA LEU A 43 8.17 17.10 -8.02
C LEU A 43 8.44 18.03 -9.22
N GLU A 44 8.37 17.49 -10.44
CA GLU A 44 8.49 18.24 -11.68
C GLU A 44 7.09 18.63 -12.22
N ASP A 45 7.02 19.69 -13.04
CA ASP A 45 5.75 20.21 -13.60
C ASP A 45 4.97 19.17 -14.44
N GLU A 46 5.68 18.20 -15.03
CA GLU A 46 5.10 17.11 -15.83
C GLU A 46 5.49 15.75 -15.23
N TYR A 47 4.49 14.95 -14.85
CA TYR A 47 4.69 13.56 -14.41
C TYR A 47 4.63 12.58 -15.57
N LYS A 48 5.41 11.49 -15.48
CA LYS A 48 5.30 10.35 -16.40
C LYS A 48 4.37 9.31 -15.79
N LEU A 49 3.26 9.03 -16.48
CA LEU A 49 2.26 8.08 -15.99
C LEU A 49 2.83 6.68 -15.73
N GLU A 50 3.86 6.27 -16.49
CA GLU A 50 4.46 4.95 -16.29
C GLU A 50 5.23 4.86 -14.97
N ASP A 51 5.99 5.90 -14.63
CA ASP A 51 6.72 6.00 -13.36
C ASP A 51 5.72 6.01 -12.19
N VAL A 52 4.65 6.83 -12.28
CA VAL A 52 3.58 6.88 -11.28
C VAL A 52 2.92 5.52 -11.06
N LYS A 53 2.68 4.74 -12.13
CA LYS A 53 2.09 3.41 -12.00
C LYS A 53 3.01 2.45 -11.26
N GLY A 54 4.32 2.53 -11.50
CA GLY A 54 5.32 1.74 -10.79
C GLY A 54 5.27 2.04 -9.30
N GLU A 55 5.55 3.29 -8.95
CA GLU A 55 5.65 3.69 -7.54
C GLU A 55 4.32 3.53 -6.77
N LEU A 56 3.18 3.79 -7.43
CA LEU A 56 1.87 3.54 -6.81
C LEU A 56 1.63 2.04 -6.59
N ALA A 57 2.09 1.18 -7.51
CA ALA A 57 1.98 -0.26 -7.33
C ALA A 57 2.87 -0.74 -6.17
N ASP A 58 4.05 -0.16 -5.99
CA ASP A 58 4.94 -0.49 -4.87
C ASP A 58 4.34 -0.07 -3.53
N VAL A 59 3.82 1.16 -3.42
CA VAL A 59 3.06 1.60 -2.23
C VAL A 59 1.92 0.63 -1.90
N LEU A 60 1.12 0.26 -2.90
CA LEU A 60 0.00 -0.66 -2.70
C LEU A 60 0.47 -2.05 -2.29
N MET A 61 1.51 -2.59 -2.94
CA MET A 61 2.04 -3.92 -2.64
C MET A 61 2.50 -4.02 -1.19
N VAL A 62 3.28 -3.04 -0.71
CA VAL A 62 3.80 -3.07 0.66
C VAL A 62 2.68 -2.81 1.68
N ALA A 63 1.78 -1.87 1.42
CA ALA A 63 0.65 -1.59 2.32
C ALA A 63 -0.31 -2.78 2.44
N LEU A 64 -0.60 -3.45 1.32
CA LEU A 64 -1.42 -4.67 1.30
C LEU A 64 -0.73 -5.84 1.99
N THR A 65 0.59 -5.96 1.84
CA THR A 65 1.40 -6.94 2.58
C THR A 65 1.29 -6.72 4.09
N LEU A 66 1.42 -5.48 4.55
CA LEU A 66 1.26 -5.14 5.97
C LEU A 66 -0.15 -5.47 6.49
N ALA A 67 -1.19 -5.12 5.73
CA ALA A 67 -2.56 -5.44 6.11
C ALA A 67 -2.78 -6.96 6.21
N MET A 68 -2.23 -7.72 5.26
CA MET A 68 -2.28 -9.19 5.25
C MET A 68 -1.56 -9.79 6.46
N ASP A 69 -0.32 -9.36 6.75
CA ASP A 69 0.48 -9.88 7.88
C ASP A 69 -0.16 -9.54 9.25
N LEU A 70 -0.92 -8.45 9.33
CA LEU A 70 -1.68 -8.06 10.52
C LEU A 70 -3.10 -8.64 10.58
N ASN A 71 -3.51 -9.46 9.60
CA ASN A 71 -4.85 -10.02 9.46
C ASN A 71 -5.97 -8.95 9.47
N LEU A 72 -5.76 -7.84 8.76
CA LEU A 72 -6.72 -6.74 8.67
C LEU A 72 -7.57 -6.86 7.41
N ASP A 73 -8.88 -6.61 7.54
CA ASP A 73 -9.76 -6.43 6.40
C ASP A 73 -9.62 -4.99 5.84
N VAL A 74 -9.04 -4.88 4.65
CA VAL A 74 -8.79 -3.57 4.00
C VAL A 74 -10.08 -2.84 3.67
N LYS A 75 -11.17 -3.56 3.33
CA LYS A 75 -12.45 -2.93 3.04
C LYS A 75 -13.01 -2.30 4.32
N GLU A 76 -12.99 -3.02 5.44
CA GLU A 76 -13.43 -2.50 6.73
C GLU A 76 -12.58 -1.31 7.20
N LEU A 77 -11.25 -1.36 7.02
CA LEU A 77 -10.34 -0.25 7.32
C LEU A 77 -10.71 1.02 6.56
N ILE A 78 -10.92 0.90 5.24
CA ILE A 78 -11.26 2.05 4.39
C ILE A 78 -12.67 2.54 4.71
N GLU A 79 -13.66 1.66 4.87
CA GLU A 79 -15.04 2.02 5.24
C GLU A 79 -15.08 2.81 6.56
N THR A 80 -14.38 2.32 7.58
CA THR A 80 -14.23 3.02 8.85
C THR A 80 -13.60 4.39 8.65
N LYS A 81 -12.53 4.48 7.84
CA LYS A 81 -11.83 5.75 7.62
C LYS A 81 -12.68 6.77 6.88
N LEU A 82 -13.45 6.34 5.87
CA LEU A 82 -14.36 7.20 5.12
C LEU A 82 -15.42 7.81 6.05
N LEU A 83 -16.01 7.03 6.95
CA LEU A 83 -16.97 7.53 7.94
C LEU A 83 -16.34 8.52 8.93
N GLU A 84 -15.06 8.37 9.29
CA GLU A 84 -14.34 9.38 10.09
C GLU A 84 -14.08 10.67 9.32
N VAL A 85 -13.66 10.56 8.05
CA VAL A 85 -13.38 11.71 7.18
C VAL A 85 -14.66 12.51 6.93
N ASP A 86 -15.76 11.82 6.60
CA ASP A 86 -17.08 12.42 6.39
C ASP A 86 -17.56 13.18 7.64
N ARG A 87 -17.41 12.60 8.84
CA ARG A 87 -17.75 13.30 10.10
C ARG A 87 -16.88 14.53 10.35
N LYS A 88 -15.60 14.50 9.98
CA LYS A 88 -14.65 15.59 10.23
C LYS A 88 -14.79 16.72 9.22
N TYR A 89 -15.11 16.40 7.98
CA TYR A 89 -15.24 17.32 6.85
C TYR A 89 -16.65 17.30 6.28
N ALA A 90 -17.66 17.15 7.15
CA ALA A 90 -19.06 17.06 6.77
C ALA A 90 -19.36 18.07 5.68
N ASP A 91 -19.96 17.59 4.58
CA ASP A 91 -20.18 18.35 3.36
C ASP A 91 -20.57 19.80 3.70
N LYS A 92 -19.69 20.74 3.32
CA LYS A 92 -19.99 22.17 3.41
C LYS A 92 -21.08 22.54 2.42
#